data_AF-A0A432HUQ9-F1
#
_entry.id   AF-A0A432HUQ9-F1
#
_cell.length_a   1.000
_cell.length_b   1.000
_cell.length_c   1.000
_cell.angle_alpha   90.00
_cell.angle_beta   90.00
_cell.angle_gamma   90.00
#
_symmetry.space_group_name_H-M   'P 1'
#
loop_
_entity.id
_entity.type
_entity.pdbx_description
1 polymer ?
#
loop_
_entity_poly.entity_id
_entity_poly.type
_entity_poly.pdbx_seq_one_letter_code
_entity_poly.pdbx_strand_id
1 'polypeptide(L)'
;MHLFRLSVTALTAVAACVAIAAVAEAQTPRAPLTLEPIGASGEAIWPAFESWAQNEDGTLTLLLGYMNRNDEVVEIPIGNDDSSAPGDGNTRQCCWTTAHVDVTVNQ
;
A
#
# COMPACT_ATOMS: atom_id res chain seq x y z
N MET A 1 -9.60 30.75 -50.16
CA MET A 1 -8.85 29.66 -49.48
C MET A 1 -8.64 29.89 -47.98
N HIS A 2 -8.47 31.11 -47.47
CA HIS A 2 -8.28 31.36 -46.02
C HIS A 2 -9.54 31.12 -45.16
N LEU A 3 -10.73 31.49 -45.64
CA LEU A 3 -12.00 31.25 -44.93
C LEU A 3 -12.30 29.76 -44.74
N PHE A 4 -12.01 28.94 -45.75
CA PHE A 4 -12.21 27.48 -45.70
C PHE A 4 -11.27 26.79 -44.69
N ARG A 5 -10.05 27.32 -44.53
CA ARG A 5 -9.07 26.83 -43.54
C ARG A 5 -9.49 27.15 -42.10
N LEU A 6 -10.07 28.34 -41.87
CA LEU A 6 -10.59 28.75 -40.56
C LEU A 6 -11.80 27.91 -40.11
N SER A 7 -12.69 27.55 -41.03
CA SER A 7 -13.86 26.71 -40.75
C SER A 7 -13.47 25.29 -40.34
N VAL A 8 -12.48 24.70 -41.01
CA VAL A 8 -12.01 23.33 -40.70
C VAL A 8 -11.32 23.28 -39.33
N THR A 9 -10.48 24.27 -38.99
CA THR A 9 -9.86 24.35 -37.66
C THR A 9 -10.87 24.56 -36.53
N ALA A 10 -11.92 25.34 -36.77
CA ALA A 10 -12.98 25.53 -35.78
C ALA A 10 -13.76 24.22 -35.54
N LEU A 11 -14.05 23.49 -36.62
CA LEU A 11 -14.79 22.23 -36.53
C LEU A 11 -13.99 21.13 -35.80
N THR A 12 -12.68 21.02 -36.07
CA THR A 12 -11.81 20.05 -35.39
C THR A 12 -11.63 20.38 -33.92
N ALA A 13 -11.49 21.66 -33.57
CA ALA A 13 -11.42 22.08 -32.17
C ALA A 13 -12.70 21.73 -31.40
N VAL A 14 -13.87 21.97 -31.99
CA VAL A 14 -15.16 21.61 -31.37
C VAL A 14 -15.29 20.09 -31.22
N ALA A 15 -14.95 19.31 -32.25
CA ALA A 15 -15.00 17.84 -32.17
C ALA A 15 -14.07 17.28 -31.08
N ALA A 16 -12.87 17.85 -30.94
CA ALA A 16 -11.92 17.48 -29.89
C ALA A 16 -12.48 17.82 -28.49
N CYS A 17 -13.08 19.00 -28.30
CA CYS A 17 -13.70 19.38 -27.03
C CYS A 17 -14.87 18.45 -26.65
N VAL A 18 -15.70 18.05 -27.61
CA VAL A 18 -16.82 17.10 -27.38
C VAL A 18 -16.29 15.72 -27.01
N ALA A 19 -15.23 15.24 -27.67
CA ALA A 19 -14.61 13.96 -27.34
C ALA A 19 -14.02 13.94 -25.92
N ILE A 20 -13.37 15.04 -25.48
CA ILE A 20 -12.81 15.16 -24.13
C ILE A 20 -13.91 15.22 -23.06
N ALA A 21 -15.01 15.95 -23.33
CA ALA A 21 -16.14 16.03 -22.39
C ALA A 21 -16.82 14.68 -22.16
N ALA A 22 -16.90 13.82 -23.19
CA ALA A 22 -17.51 12.49 -23.07
C ALA A 22 -16.71 11.52 -22.19
N VAL A 23 -15.39 11.71 -22.03
CA VAL A 23 -14.55 10.85 -21.17
C VAL A 23 -14.56 11.28 -19.71
N ALA A 24 -14.87 12.54 -19.41
CA ALA A 24 -14.93 13.06 -18.04
C ALA A 24 -16.07 12.44 -17.22
N GLU A 25 -17.19 12.13 -17.87
CA GLU A 25 -18.36 11.47 -17.26
C GLU A 25 -18.17 9.94 -17.09
N ALA A 26 -17.13 9.35 -17.67
CA ALA A 26 -16.89 7.90 -17.62
C ALA A 26 -16.25 7.42 -16.32
N GLN A 27 -15.72 8.34 -15.49
CA GLN A 27 -15.19 7.98 -14.18
C GLN A 27 -16.32 7.94 -13.16
N THR A 28 -16.96 6.77 -13.03
CA THR A 28 -17.85 6.52 -11.88
C THR A 28 -17.09 6.89 -10.60
N PRO A 29 -17.63 7.81 -9.76
CA PRO A 29 -17.03 8.08 -8.46
C PRO A 29 -16.93 6.76 -7.72
N ARG A 30 -15.72 6.31 -7.41
CA ARG A 30 -15.53 5.15 -6.56
C ARG A 30 -16.19 5.50 -5.23
N ALA A 31 -17.28 4.82 -4.90
CA ALA A 31 -17.90 4.95 -3.59
C ALA A 31 -16.77 4.75 -2.55
N PRO A 32 -16.69 5.61 -1.50
CA PRO A 32 -15.74 5.39 -0.43
C PRO A 32 -15.88 3.95 0.02
N LEU A 33 -14.78 3.19 0.01
CA LEU A 33 -14.80 1.87 0.62
C LEU A 33 -15.24 2.11 2.06
N THR A 34 -16.28 1.41 2.50
CA THR A 34 -16.62 1.37 3.91
C THR A 34 -15.40 0.79 4.60
N LEU A 35 -14.60 1.65 5.23
CA LEU A 35 -13.54 1.17 6.11
C LEU A 35 -14.24 0.30 7.14
N GLU A 36 -13.84 -0.97 7.22
CA GLU A 36 -14.29 -1.83 8.30
C GLU A 36 -14.04 -1.06 9.61
N PRO A 37 -15.06 -0.92 10.48
CA PRO A 37 -14.89 -0.26 11.76
C PRO A 37 -13.66 -0.82 12.45
N ILE A 38 -12.78 0.04 12.97
CA ILE A 38 -11.72 -0.42 13.86
C ILE A 38 -12.46 -0.84 15.13
N GLY A 39 -12.71 -2.14 15.27
CA GLY A 39 -13.29 -2.72 16.46
C GLY A 39 -12.27 -2.70 17.60
N ALA A 40 -12.75 -2.59 18.84
CA ALA A 40 -11.87 -2.63 20.02
C ALA A 40 -11.24 -4.02 20.24
N SER A 41 -11.87 -5.08 19.73
CA SER A 41 -11.46 -6.48 19.90
C SER A 41 -12.09 -7.38 18.83
N GLY A 42 -11.47 -8.52 18.52
CA GLY A 42 -11.98 -9.51 17.56
C GLY A 42 -11.75 -9.16 16.09
N GLU A 43 -11.02 -8.08 15.81
CA GLU A 43 -10.60 -7.67 14.47
C GLU A 43 -9.39 -8.46 13.98
N ALA A 44 -9.22 -8.52 12.66
CA ALA A 44 -8.09 -9.19 12.05
C ALA A 44 -6.76 -8.47 12.33
N ILE A 45 -5.72 -9.27 12.54
CA ILE A 45 -4.32 -8.83 12.49
C ILE A 45 -3.83 -9.03 11.05
N TRP A 46 -3.45 -7.95 10.38
CA TRP A 46 -3.07 -7.99 8.97
C TRP A 46 -1.54 -8.08 8.81
N PRO A 47 -1.00 -9.14 8.20
CA PRO A 47 0.43 -9.20 7.90
C PRO A 47 0.77 -8.29 6.72
N ALA A 48 1.96 -7.71 6.76
CA ALA A 48 2.52 -6.90 5.69
C ALA A 48 3.92 -7.41 5.33
N PHE A 49 4.14 -7.74 4.07
CA PHE A 49 5.49 -7.85 3.54
C PHE A 49 5.96 -6.44 3.18
N GLU A 50 7.03 -5.96 3.83
CA GLU A 50 7.50 -4.59 3.64
C GLU A 50 8.71 -4.52 2.70
N SER A 51 9.68 -5.44 2.83
CA SER A 51 10.87 -5.46 1.98
C SER A 51 11.69 -6.76 2.12
N TRP A 52 12.72 -6.88 1.30
CA TRP A 52 13.76 -7.89 1.43
C TRP A 52 15.13 -7.31 1.07
N ALA A 53 16.20 -7.89 1.62
CA ALA A 53 17.58 -7.59 1.26
C ALA A 53 18.39 -8.89 1.17
N GLN A 54 19.40 -8.93 0.29
CA GLN A 54 20.38 -10.00 0.26
C GLN A 54 21.61 -9.59 1.07
N ASN A 55 22.07 -10.49 1.93
CA ASN A 55 23.24 -10.31 2.78
C ASN A 55 24.52 -10.74 2.04
N GLU A 56 25.68 -10.26 2.49
CA GLU A 56 26.98 -10.59 1.88
C GLU A 56 27.31 -12.10 1.94
N ASP A 57 26.78 -12.80 2.93
CA ASP A 57 26.94 -14.24 3.12
C ASP A 57 25.98 -15.09 2.26
N GLY A 58 25.14 -14.45 1.44
CA GLY A 58 24.18 -15.10 0.55
C GLY A 58 22.81 -15.39 1.19
N THR A 59 22.60 -15.07 2.47
CA THR A 59 21.28 -15.17 3.12
C THR A 59 20.36 -14.01 2.71
N LEU A 60 19.07 -14.10 3.07
CA LEU A 60 18.09 -13.04 2.83
C LEU A 60 17.54 -12.52 4.16
N THR A 61 17.49 -11.20 4.33
CA THR A 61 16.71 -10.55 5.39
C THR A 61 15.35 -10.17 4.83
N LEU A 62 14.28 -10.63 5.50
CA LEU A 62 12.91 -10.26 5.17
C LEU A 62 12.36 -9.29 6.22
N LEU A 63 11.69 -8.24 5.75
CA LEU A 63 11.02 -7.28 6.61
C LEU A 63 9.52 -7.58 6.62
N LEU A 64 9.01 -8.02 7.77
CA LEU A 64 7.63 -8.39 7.97
C LEU A 64 6.99 -7.46 9.00
N GLY A 65 5.99 -6.71 8.57
CA GLY A 65 5.14 -5.90 9.42
C GLY A 65 3.83 -6.59 9.77
N TYR A 66 3.13 -6.05 10.75
CA TYR A 66 1.71 -6.31 10.93
C TYR A 66 0.96 -5.07 11.41
N MET A 67 -0.32 -5.01 11.04
CA MET A 67 -1.28 -4.02 11.49
C MET A 67 -2.26 -4.70 12.45
N ASN A 68 -2.14 -4.39 13.74
CA ASN A 68 -3.15 -4.77 14.73
C ASN A 68 -4.25 -3.70 14.78
N ARG A 69 -5.48 -4.09 14.44
CA ARG A 69 -6.65 -3.22 14.45
C ARG A 69 -7.44 -3.27 15.76
N ASN A 70 -6.95 -4.00 16.76
CA ASN A 70 -7.56 -4.12 18.08
C ASN A 70 -6.89 -3.19 19.10
N ASP A 71 -7.58 -2.89 20.20
CA ASP A 71 -7.00 -2.19 21.35
C ASP A 71 -6.13 -3.13 22.21
N GLU A 72 -6.38 -4.45 22.11
CA GLU A 72 -5.59 -5.46 22.79
C GLU A 72 -4.21 -5.60 22.16
N VAL A 73 -3.17 -5.59 22.98
CA VAL A 73 -1.78 -5.75 22.56
C VAL A 73 -1.53 -7.21 22.22
N VAL A 74 -0.89 -7.44 21.07
CA VAL A 74 -0.37 -8.76 20.71
C VAL A 74 1.08 -8.82 21.17
N GLU A 75 1.38 -9.75 22.08
CA GLU A 75 2.77 -10.05 22.46
C GLU A 75 3.34 -11.02 21.43
N ILE A 76 4.29 -10.55 20.62
CA ILE A 76 5.06 -11.41 19.72
C ILE A 76 6.34 -11.82 20.45
N PRO A 77 6.52 -13.11 20.77
CA PRO A 77 7.78 -13.55 21.37
C PRO A 77 8.91 -13.33 20.36
N ILE A 78 9.90 -12.54 20.74
CA ILE A 78 11.13 -12.36 19.97
C ILE A 78 11.93 -13.66 20.09
N GLY A 79 12.11 -14.38 18.99
CA GLY A 79 12.97 -15.54 18.91
C GLY A 79 14.45 -15.16 19.06
N ASN A 80 15.32 -16.14 19.27
CA ASN A 80 16.77 -15.89 19.39
C ASN A 80 17.40 -15.25 18.14
N ASP A 81 16.73 -15.35 16.99
CA ASP A 81 17.18 -14.87 15.67
C ASP A 81 16.34 -13.68 15.15
N ASP A 82 15.40 -13.15 15.93
CA ASP A 82 14.57 -12.02 15.52
C ASP A 82 15.22 -10.71 15.95
N SER A 83 15.54 -9.83 14.99
CA SER A 83 15.99 -8.47 15.29
C SER A 83 14.82 -7.50 15.20
N SER A 84 14.46 -6.93 16.36
CA SER A 84 13.45 -5.88 16.44
C SER A 84 14.03 -4.57 15.88
N ALA A 85 13.21 -3.73 15.26
CA ALA A 85 13.68 -2.52 14.59
C ALA A 85 14.10 -1.46 15.63
N PRO A 86 15.23 -0.73 15.48
CA PRO A 86 15.66 0.25 16.49
C PRO A 86 14.60 1.34 16.73
N GLY A 87 13.86 1.23 17.84
CA GLY A 87 12.74 2.12 18.19
C GLY A 87 11.59 1.43 18.95
N ASP A 88 11.59 0.11 19.01
CA ASP A 88 10.48 -0.73 19.46
C ASP A 88 10.73 -1.47 20.78
N GLY A 89 11.52 -0.87 21.69
CA GLY A 89 11.92 -1.43 22.99
C GLY A 89 10.80 -1.72 24.01
N ASN A 90 9.58 -1.99 23.55
CA ASN A 90 8.44 -2.44 24.32
C ASN A 90 7.88 -3.69 23.62
N THR A 91 7.84 -4.83 24.31
CA THR A 91 7.19 -6.06 23.81
C THR A 91 5.70 -5.86 23.51
N ARG A 92 5.15 -4.71 23.94
CA ARG A 92 3.81 -4.23 23.63
C ARG A 92 3.78 -3.42 22.34
N GLN A 93 3.26 -4.06 21.30
CA GLN A 93 3.27 -3.57 19.93
C GLN A 93 1.82 -3.29 19.48
N CYS A 94 1.50 -2.02 19.18
CA CYS A 94 0.19 -1.59 18.68
C CYS A 94 0.32 -0.71 17.41
N CYS A 95 -0.74 -0.71 16.60
CA CYS A 95 -1.00 0.16 15.44
C CYS A 95 -0.10 -0.02 14.22
N TRP A 96 1.21 -0.26 14.34
CA TRP A 96 2.06 -0.77 13.26
C TRP A 96 3.37 -1.21 13.87
N THR A 97 3.77 -2.44 13.57
CA THR A 97 4.99 -3.02 14.11
C THR A 97 5.69 -3.83 13.04
N THR A 98 7.01 -3.68 12.99
CA THR A 98 7.87 -4.33 12.00
C THR A 98 8.90 -5.21 12.70
N ALA A 99 8.99 -6.47 12.28
CA ALA A 99 10.00 -7.44 12.71
C ALA A 99 10.93 -7.78 11.54
N HIS A 100 12.22 -7.97 11.83
CA HIS A 100 13.20 -8.48 10.87
C HIS A 100 13.42 -9.96 11.11
N VAL A 101 13.32 -10.74 10.03
CA VAL A 101 13.57 -12.19 10.05
C VAL A 101 14.65 -12.50 9.04
N ASP A 102 15.75 -13.07 9.50
CA ASP A 102 16.81 -13.59 8.64
C ASP A 102 16.49 -15.02 8.21
N VAL A 103 16.49 -15.26 6.89
CA VAL A 103 16.17 -16.55 6.30
C VAL A 103 17.36 -17.07 5.50
N THR A 104 17.79 -18.28 5.83
CA THR A 104 18.80 -19.00 5.04
C THR A 104 18.12 -19.82 3.94
N VAL A 105 18.45 -19.53 2.68
CA VAL A 105 17.96 -20.30 1.53
C VAL A 105 19.01 -21.35 1.15
N ASN A 106 18.75 -22.61 1.48
CA ASN A 106 19.57 -23.73 1.01
C ASN A 106 19.15 -24.12 -0.41
N GLN A 107 20.08 -24.03 -1.36
CA GLN A 107 19.88 -24.50 -2.75
C GLN A 107 19.95 -26.03 -2.83
#